data_AF-F3AZA6-F1
#
_entry.id   AF-F3AZA6-F1
#
_cell.length_a   1.000
_cell.length_b   1.000
_cell.length_c   1.000
_cell.angle_alpha   90.00
_cell.angle_beta   90.00
_cell.angle_gamma   90.00
#
_symmetry.space_group_name_H-M   'P 1'
#
loop_
_entity.id
_entity.type
_entity.pdbx_description
1 polymer ?
#
loop_
_entity_poly.entity_id
_entity_poly.type
_entity_poly.pdbx_seq_one_letter_code
_entity_poly.pdbx_strand_id
1 'polypeptide(L)' 'MDKLFEVIDILANGDALDAKYRDHDLTGNYKGTRECHIEPNRLLIYEIYEDVLVLMLYRMGTHSELFKK' A
#
# COMPACT_ATOMS: atom_id res chain seq x y z
N MET A 1 6.93 9.85 14.36
CA MET A 1 5.67 9.22 13.92
C MET A 1 6.05 8.05 13.03
N ASP A 2 5.38 6.90 13.14
CA ASP A 2 5.65 5.76 12.25
C ASP A 2 5.27 6.14 10.81
N LYS A 3 6.14 5.89 9.82
CA LYS A 3 5.90 6.24 8.40
C LYS A 3 4.62 5.60 7.86
N LEU A 4 4.22 4.47 8.43
CA LEU A 4 2.96 3.82 8.11
C LEU A 4 1.77 4.74 8.42
N PHE A 5 1.75 5.39 9.59
CA PHE A 5 0.65 6.28 9.96
C PHE A 5 0.62 7.54 9.08
N GLU A 6 1.77 8.07 8.69
CA GLU A 6 1.85 9.20 7.75
C GLU A 6 1.22 8.86 6.40
N VAL A 7 1.53 7.68 5.85
CA VAL A 7 0.95 7.20 4.59
C VAL A 7 -0.56 6.97 4.73
N ILE A 8 -1.00 6.38 5.85
CA ILE A 8 -2.42 6.16 6.12
C ILE A 8 -3.17 7.50 6.19
N ASP A 9 -2.63 8.50 6.87
CA ASP A 9 -3.26 9.81 6.99
C ASP A 9 -3.42 10.49 5.63
N ILE A 10 -2.39 10.44 4.76
CA ILE A 10 -2.47 10.98 3.40
C ILE A 10 -3.59 10.29 2.61
N LEU A 11 -3.59 8.95 2.62
CA LEU A 11 -4.61 8.17 1.92
C LEU A 11 -6.02 8.39 2.46
N ALA A 12 -6.17 8.53 3.79
CA ALA A 12 -7.46 8.74 4.44
C ALA A 12 -8.06 10.11 4.12
N ASN A 13 -7.20 11.11 3.84
CA ASN A 13 -7.64 12.42 3.36
C ASN A 13 -7.94 12.45 1.86
N GLY A 14 -7.71 11.35 1.13
CA GLY A 14 -7.87 11.28 -0.33
C GLY A 14 -6.75 11.96 -1.12
N ASP A 15 -5.64 12.28 -0.45
CA ASP A 15 -4.49 12.91 -1.06
C ASP A 15 -3.62 11.89 -1.82
N ALA A 16 -2.92 12.36 -2.85
CA ALA A 16 -1.98 11.54 -3.60
C ALA A 16 -0.69 11.31 -2.82
N LEU A 17 -0.18 10.08 -2.84
CA LEU A 17 1.12 9.76 -2.26
C LEU A 17 2.26 10.35 -3.10
N ASP A 18 3.32 10.81 -2.42
CA ASP A 18 4.57 11.18 -3.07
C ASP A 18 5.11 10.03 -3.94
N ALA A 19 5.75 10.38 -5.06
CA ALA A 19 6.37 9.41 -5.97
C ALA A 19 7.39 8.47 -5.29
N LYS A 20 7.98 8.88 -4.16
CA LYS A 20 8.89 8.06 -3.35
C LYS A 20 8.24 6.77 -2.83
N TYR A 21 6.93 6.77 -2.62
CA TYR A 21 6.16 5.59 -2.18
C TYR A 21 5.82 4.65 -3.34
N ARG A 22 6.12 4.99 -4.60
CA ARG A 22 5.93 4.12 -5.77
C ARG A 22 4.52 3.51 -5.86
N ASP A 23 3.50 4.32 -5.56
CA ASP A 23 2.12 3.90 -5.60
C ASP A 23 1.70 3.51 -7.02
N HIS A 24 1.12 2.32 -7.19
CA HIS A 24 0.72 1.78 -8.49
C HIS A 24 -0.42 0.76 -8.38
N ASP A 25 -1.15 0.57 -9.48
CA ASP A 25 -2.19 -0.46 -9.57
C ASP A 25 -1.59 -1.86 -9.67
N LEU A 26 -2.16 -2.79 -8.90
CA LEU A 26 -1.81 -4.21 -8.99
C LEU A 26 -2.58 -4.91 -10.11
N THR A 27 -2.02 -6.03 -10.56
CA THR A 27 -2.59 -6.87 -11.62
C THR A 27 -2.78 -8.31 -11.16
N GLY A 28 -3.41 -9.15 -11.98
CA GLY A 28 -3.68 -10.56 -11.66
C GLY A 28 -4.70 -10.72 -10.54
N ASN A 29 -4.38 -11.52 -9.52
CA ASN A 29 -5.29 -11.82 -8.40
C ASN A 29 -5.62 -10.61 -7.53
N TYR A 30 -4.82 -9.55 -7.63
CA TYR A 30 -5.03 -8.28 -6.91
C TYR A 30 -5.50 -7.16 -7.83
N LYS A 31 -6.05 -7.50 -9.00
CA LYS A 31 -6.60 -6.50 -9.92
C LYS A 31 -7.70 -5.70 -9.19
N GLY A 32 -7.57 -4.38 -9.22
CA GLY A 32 -8.51 -3.46 -8.56
C GLY A 32 -7.98 -2.91 -7.23
N THR A 33 -6.84 -3.39 -6.75
CA THR A 33 -6.14 -2.81 -5.60
C THR A 33 -4.88 -2.07 -6.02
N ARG A 34 -4.33 -1.28 -5.10
CA ARG A 34 -3.09 -0.51 -5.27
C ARG A 34 -2.02 -1.00 -4.29
N GLU A 35 -0.76 -0.81 -4.64
CA GLU A 35 0.40 -1.10 -3.78
C GLU A 35 1.33 0.11 -3.67
N CYS A 36 1.80 0.41 -2.46
CA CYS A 36 2.86 1.39 -2.22
C CYS A 36 3.94 0.88 -1.25
N HIS A 37 5.14 1.44 -1.38
CA HIS A 37 6.33 1.14 -0.58
C HIS A 37 6.49 2.16 0.55
N ILE A 38 6.19 1.76 1.79
CA ILE A 38 6.44 2.58 2.98
C ILE A 38 7.94 2.59 3.31
N GLU A 39 8.59 1.43 3.14
CA GLU A 39 10.04 1.23 3.29
C GLU A 39 10.51 0.17 2.27
N PRO A 40 11.84 -0.02 2.06
CA PRO A 40 12.34 -0.96 1.03
C PRO A 40 11.76 -2.39 1.12
N ASN A 41 11.42 -2.85 2.32
CA ASN A 41 10.82 -4.16 2.60
C ASN A 41 9.42 -4.07 3.24
N ARG A 42 8.74 -2.92 3.16
CA ARG A 42 7.38 -2.76 3.70
C ARG A 42 6.47 -2.22 2.61
N LEU A 43 5.56 -3.08 2.17
CA LEU A 43 4.53 -2.78 1.18
C LEU A 43 3.18 -2.64 1.88
N LEU A 44 2.37 -1.71 1.40
CA LEU A 44 0.97 -1.56 1.77
C LEU A 44 0.13 -1.80 0.53
N ILE A 45 -0.80 -2.76 0.62
CA ILE A 45 -1.84 -2.94 -0.39
C ILE A 45 -3.11 -2.29 0.14
N TYR A 46 -3.82 -1.56 -0.70
CA TYR A 46 -5.04 -0.89 -0.28
C TYR A 46 -6.02 -0.76 -1.44
N GLU A 47 -7.27 -0.52 -1.09
CA GLU A 47 -8.33 -0.13 -2.03
C GLU A 47 -9.15 1.00 -1.41
N ILE A 48 -9.73 1.85 -2.27
CA ILE A 48 -10.65 2.91 -1.85
C ILE A 48 -11.99 2.57 -2.47
N TYR A 49 -13.02 2.37 -1.65
CA TYR A 49 -14.36 2.00 -2.07
C TYR A 49 -15.38 3.01 -1.52
N GLU A 50 -16.09 3.74 -2.39
CA GLU A 50 -17.15 4.70 -2.00
C GLU A 50 -16.73 5.62 -0.83
N ASP A 51 -15.56 6.27 -0.95
CA ASP A 51 -14.93 7.13 0.07
C ASP A 51 -14.52 6.43 1.37
N VAL A 52 -14.65 5.10 1.44
CA VAL A 52 -14.09 4.27 2.50
C VAL A 52 -12.72 3.77 2.06
N LEU A 53 -11.68 4.22 2.76
CA LEU A 53 -10.34 3.63 2.64
C LEU A 53 -10.34 2.25 3.30
N VAL A 54 -10.26 1.19 2.49
CA VAL A 54 -10.10 -0.19 2.96
C VAL A 54 -8.62 -0.54 2.86
N LEU A 55 -7.95 -0.54 4.02
CA LEU A 55 -6.55 -0.90 4.13
C LEU A 55 -6.40 -2.42 4.28
N MET A 56 -5.93 -3.09 3.22
CA MET A 56 -5.55 -4.50 3.28
C MET A 56 -4.05 -4.62 3.55
N LEU A 57 -3.68 -4.56 4.83
CA LEU A 57 -2.32 -4.84 5.30
C LEU A 57 -1.93 -6.30 5.01
N TYR A 58 -1.47 -6.55 3.79
CA TYR A 58 -1.29 -7.91 3.29
C TYR A 58 -0.11 -8.62 3.97
N ARG A 59 0.99 -7.91 4.20
CA ARG A 59 2.21 -8.50 4.78
C ARG A 59 3.18 -7.44 5.32
N MET A 60 3.83 -7.74 6.44
CA MET A 60 5.11 -7.12 6.84
C MET A 60 6.19 -8.19 6.69
N GLY A 61 7.14 -8.00 5.78
CA GLY A 61 8.23 -8.96 5.53
C GLY A 61 9.03 -8.62 4.27
N THR A 62 10.20 -9.22 4.13
CA THR A 62 11.08 -9.09 2.97
C THR A 62 10.46 -9.68 1.70
N HIS A 63 10.89 -9.24 0.51
CA HIS A 63 10.43 -9.76 -0.79
C HIS A 63 10.42 -11.31 -0.84
N SER A 64 11.42 -11.96 -0.22
CA SER A 64 11.56 -13.42 -0.10
C SER A 64 10.49 -14.08 0.79
N GLU A 65 10.01 -13.38 1.82
CA GLU A 65 8.94 -13.85 2.71
C GLU A 65 7.56 -13.70 2.08
N LEU A 66 7.39 -12.71 1.19
CA LEU A 66 6.08 -12.39 0.60
C LEU A 66 5.84 -13.12 -0.72
N PHE A 67 6.89 -13.32 -1.51
CA PHE A 67 6.83 -13.94 -2.83
C PHE A 67 7.76 -15.13 -2.87
N LYS A 68 7.31 -16.28 -2.33
CA LYS A 68 8.00 -17.56 -2.52
C LYS A 68 8.07 -17.86 -4.02
N LYS A 69 9.29 -17.99 -4.55
CA LYS A 69 9.56 -18.87 -5.69
C LYS A 69 9.65 -20.30 -5.19
#